data_AF-A0A0C9TN74-F1
#
_entry.id   AF-A0A0C9TN74-F1
#
_cell.length_a   1.000
_cell.length_b   1.000
_cell.length_c   1.000
_cell.angle_alpha   90.00
_cell.angle_beta   90.00
_cell.angle_gamma   90.00
#
_symmetry.space_group_name_H-M   'P 1'
#
loop_
_entity.id
_entity.type
_entity.pdbx_description
1 polymer ?
#
loop_
_entity_poly.entity_id
_entity_poly.type
_entity_poly.pdbx_seq_one_letter_code
_entity_poly.pdbx_strand_id
1 'polypeptide(L)'
;MGQSGILADIWDGSIFKNFKGADGQLFSEQREDGLHLVFAISVDWFNPYMNKAARISRSVGVISLVCLNIPPAERYKYENMYLAGIMPGPQEPKPHELDHFL
;
A
#
# COMPACT_ATOMS: atom_id res chain seq x y z
N MET A 1 -14.33 1.36 -22.67
CA MET A 1 -13.28 1.91 -23.55
C MET A 1 -13.00 3.34 -23.11
N GLY A 2 -11.88 3.59 -22.44
CA GLY A 2 -11.52 4.93 -21.96
C GLY A 2 -11.16 5.86 -23.12
N GLN A 3 -11.58 7.12 -23.04
CA GLN A 3 -11.21 8.16 -23.99
C GLN A 3 -9.69 8.42 -23.93
N SER A 4 -9.05 8.53 -25.09
CA SER A 4 -7.60 8.71 -25.21
C SER A 4 -7.13 9.97 -24.49
N GLY A 5 -6.28 9.81 -23.46
CA GLY A 5 -5.62 10.90 -22.73
C GLY A 5 -6.06 11.12 -21.28
N ILE A 6 -7.14 10.49 -20.81
CA ILE A 6 -7.56 10.58 -19.41
C ILE A 6 -7.07 9.35 -18.64
N LEU A 7 -6.31 9.56 -17.58
CA LEU A 7 -5.96 8.53 -16.59
C LEU A 7 -7.02 8.57 -15.49
N ALA A 8 -7.79 7.48 -15.35
CA ALA A 8 -8.87 7.36 -14.37
C ALA A 8 -8.49 6.46 -13.20
N ASP A 9 -7.54 5.54 -13.41
CA ASP A 9 -7.06 4.59 -12.41
C ASP A 9 -5.53 4.49 -12.44
N ILE A 10 -4.94 4.01 -11.35
CA ILE A 10 -3.50 3.72 -11.25
C ILE A 10 -3.05 2.73 -12.34
N TRP A 11 -3.93 1.80 -12.72
CA TRP A 11 -3.71 0.85 -13.82
C TRP A 11 -3.57 1.51 -15.19
N ASP A 12 -4.00 2.77 -15.34
CA ASP A 12 -3.76 3.53 -16.58
C ASP A 12 -2.31 3.99 -16.71
N GLY A 13 -1.54 3.98 -15.61
CA GLY A 13 -0.14 4.34 -15.56
C GLY A 13 0.77 3.39 -16.37
N SER A 14 1.85 3.94 -16.92
CA SER A 14 2.77 3.19 -17.77
C SER A 14 3.46 2.03 -17.06
N ILE A 15 3.75 2.16 -15.76
CA ILE A 15 4.43 1.11 -15.00
C ILE A 15 3.58 -0.16 -14.92
N PHE A 16 2.30 -0.05 -14.58
CA PHE A 16 1.41 -1.22 -14.43
C PHE A 16 1.04 -1.88 -15.77
N LYS A 17 1.14 -1.14 -16.87
CA LYS A 17 0.94 -1.64 -18.23
C LYS A 17 2.16 -2.37 -18.81
N ASN A 18 3.35 -2.12 -18.27
CA ASN A 18 4.60 -2.63 -18.84
C ASN A 18 5.45 -3.45 -17.84
N PHE A 19 5.04 -3.53 -16.57
CA PHE A 19 5.76 -4.28 -15.55
C PHE A 19 5.66 -5.78 -15.84
N LYS A 20 6.82 -6.40 -16.07
CA LYS A 20 6.95 -7.81 -16.41
C LYS A 20 7.45 -8.62 -15.22
N GLY A 21 6.89 -9.81 -15.05
CA GLY A 21 7.38 -10.79 -14.09
C GLY A 21 8.70 -11.42 -14.52
N ALA A 22 9.23 -12.31 -13.67
CA ALA A 22 10.48 -13.04 -13.94
C ALA A 22 10.42 -13.94 -15.19
N ASP A 23 9.21 -14.24 -15.67
CA ASP A 23 8.91 -15.00 -16.88
C ASP A 23 8.82 -14.14 -18.15
N GLY A 24 9.00 -12.82 -18.03
CA GLY A 24 8.96 -11.86 -19.15
C GLY A 24 7.55 -11.45 -19.61
N GLN A 25 6.52 -11.94 -18.94
CA GLN A 25 5.11 -11.62 -19.23
C GLN A 25 4.61 -10.50 -18.32
N LEU A 26 3.50 -9.85 -18.68
CA LEU A 26 2.92 -8.80 -17.84
C LEU A 26 2.44 -9.37 -16.51
N PHE A 27 2.95 -8.80 -15.40
CA PHE A 27 2.55 -9.23 -14.06
C PHE A 27 1.11 -8.84 -13.73
N SER A 28 0.59 -7.77 -14.36
CA SER A 28 -0.79 -7.31 -14.16
C SER A 28 -1.84 -8.23 -14.78
N GLU A 29 -1.43 -9.17 -15.64
CA GLU A 29 -2.30 -10.17 -16.23
C GLU A 29 -2.43 -11.36 -15.27
N GLN A 30 -3.65 -11.59 -14.79
CA GLN A 30 -3.94 -12.73 -13.93
C GLN A 30 -4.02 -14.00 -14.78
N ARG A 31 -3.29 -15.04 -14.37
CA ARG A 31 -3.16 -16.31 -15.10
C ARG A 31 -3.40 -17.50 -14.18
N GLU A 32 -3.35 -18.70 -14.74
CA GLU A 32 -3.60 -19.96 -14.02
C GLU A 32 -2.37 -20.48 -13.24
N ASP A 33 -1.21 -19.83 -13.37
CA ASP A 33 0.04 -20.25 -12.74
C ASP A 33 0.20 -19.76 -11.28
N GLY A 34 -0.69 -18.89 -10.81
CA GLY A 34 -0.66 -18.37 -9.45
C GLY A 34 -1.42 -17.04 -9.34
N LEU A 35 -1.50 -16.48 -8.13
CA LEU A 35 -2.09 -15.16 -7.91
C LEU A 35 -1.06 -14.05 -8.16
N HIS A 36 -1.41 -13.12 -9.04
CA HIS A 36 -0.57 -11.96 -9.38
C HIS A 36 -1.20 -10.71 -8.77
N LEU A 37 -0.88 -10.47 -7.50
CA LEU A 37 -1.46 -9.40 -6.72
C LEU A 37 -0.53 -8.19 -6.64
N VAL A 38 -1.10 -7.02 -6.87
CA VAL A 38 -0.45 -5.73 -6.74
C VAL A 38 -1.07 -5.02 -5.54
N PHE A 39 -0.24 -4.62 -4.59
CA PHE A 39 -0.67 -3.90 -3.39
C PHE A 39 -0.12 -2.48 -3.38
N ALA A 40 -0.95 -1.52 -2.95
CA ALA A 40 -0.45 -0.27 -2.42
C ALA A 40 -0.09 -0.47 -0.95
N ILE A 41 1.10 -0.02 -0.56
CA ILE A 41 1.56 0.01 0.82
C ILE A 41 1.44 1.42 1.38
N SER A 42 0.91 1.54 2.58
CA SER A 42 0.93 2.79 3.36
C SER A 42 1.50 2.51 4.74
N VAL A 43 2.48 3.31 5.13
CA VAL A 43 3.14 3.25 6.43
C VAL A 43 2.93 4.60 7.11
N ASP A 44 2.25 4.59 8.26
CA ASP A 44 1.91 5.81 8.99
C ASP A 44 2.13 5.65 10.49
N TRP A 45 2.41 6.76 11.16
CA TRP A 45 2.71 6.82 12.60
C TRP A 45 1.70 7.69 13.33
N PHE A 46 1.17 7.16 14.42
CA PHE A 46 0.21 7.90 15.25
C PHE A 46 0.47 7.71 16.73
N ASN A 47 -0.09 8.60 17.55
CA ASN A 47 -0.09 8.45 18.99
C ASN A 47 -1.29 7.62 19.45
N PRO A 48 -1.10 6.37 19.93
CA PRO A 48 -2.21 5.51 20.33
C PRO A 48 -2.95 6.04 21.57
N TYR A 49 -2.34 6.94 22.35
CA TYR A 49 -2.95 7.54 23.53
C TYR A 49 -3.75 8.81 23.24
N MET A 50 -3.77 9.25 21.97
CA MET A 50 -4.32 10.54 21.52
C MET A 50 -3.67 11.74 22.26
N ASN A 51 -4.06 12.97 21.90
CA ASN A 51 -3.61 14.19 22.58
C ASN A 51 -4.30 14.38 23.94
N LYS A 52 -4.31 13.37 24.81
CA LYS A 52 -4.80 13.53 26.19
C LYS A 52 -3.79 14.35 26.99
N ALA A 53 -4.28 15.18 27.91
CA ALA A 53 -3.52 16.20 28.65
C ALA A 53 -2.32 15.68 29.46
N ALA A 54 -2.22 14.36 29.69
CA ALA A 54 -1.00 13.74 30.18
C ALA A 54 -0.03 13.63 29.00
N ARG A 55 1.07 14.39 29.00
CA ARG A 55 2.15 14.52 27.97
C ARG A 55 2.85 13.20 27.55
N ILE A 56 2.13 12.10 27.40
CA ILE A 56 2.63 10.81 26.96
C ILE A 56 2.65 10.86 25.44
N SER A 57 3.79 11.30 24.89
CA SER A 57 4.07 11.17 23.47
C SER A 57 4.65 9.77 23.22
N ARG A 58 3.92 8.96 22.48
CA ARG A 58 4.36 7.67 21.94
C ARG A 58 3.98 7.66 20.47
N SER A 59 4.86 7.15 19.63
CA SER A 59 4.59 6.92 18.23
C SER A 59 4.52 5.42 17.99
N VAL A 60 3.47 4.94 17.34
CA VAL A 60 3.31 3.57 16.89
C VAL A 60 3.09 3.60 15.38
N GLY A 61 3.86 2.80 14.65
CA GLY A 61 3.73 2.70 13.21
C GLY A 61 2.76 1.59 12.81
N VAL A 62 2.00 1.81 11.75
CA VAL A 62 1.15 0.80 11.12
C VAL A 62 1.56 0.65 9.66
N ILE A 63 1.70 -0.59 9.22
CA ILE A 63 1.87 -0.95 7.81
C ILE A 63 0.53 -1.49 7.33
N SER A 64 -0.07 -0.82 6.35
CA SER A 64 -1.33 -1.21 5.74
C SER A 64 -1.14 -1.53 4.26
N LEU A 65 -1.87 -2.54 3.78
CA LEU A 65 -1.87 -2.97 2.38
C LEU A 65 -3.27 -2.86 1.80
N VAL A 66 -3.36 -2.36 0.58
CA VAL A 66 -4.59 -2.29 -0.21
C VAL A 66 -4.39 -3.05 -1.51
N CYS A 67 -5.20 -4.07 -1.76
CA CYS A 67 -5.16 -4.83 -3.01
C CYS A 67 -5.66 -3.95 -4.16
N LEU A 68 -4.83 -3.69 -5.16
CA LEU A 68 -5.21 -2.85 -6.30
C LEU A 68 -5.97 -3.64 -7.38
N ASN A 69 -5.95 -4.97 -7.32
CA ASN A 69 -6.63 -5.84 -8.28
C ASN A 69 -8.17 -5.84 -8.13
N ILE A 70 -8.71 -5.35 -7.00
CA ILE A 70 -10.17 -5.20 -6.84
C ILE A 70 -10.66 -3.86 -7.41
N PRO A 71 -11.97 -3.71 -7.72
CA PRO A 71 -12.50 -2.50 -8.34
C PRO A 71 -12.18 -1.23 -7.53
N PRO A 72 -11.90 -0.08 -8.17
CA PRO A 72 -11.51 1.16 -7.47
C PRO A 72 -12.39 1.56 -6.30
N ALA A 73 -13.70 1.39 -6.42
CA ALA A 73 -14.68 1.73 -5.39
C ALA A 73 -14.62 0.83 -4.14
N GLU A 74 -13.99 -0.35 -4.25
CA GLU A 74 -13.91 -1.34 -3.18
C GLU A 74 -12.58 -1.27 -2.41
N ARG A 75 -11.52 -0.75 -3.03
CA ARG A 75 -10.13 -0.80 -2.52
C ARG A 75 -9.95 -0.30 -1.09
N TYR A 76 -10.51 0.86 -0.78
CA TYR A 76 -10.30 1.55 0.50
C TYR A 76 -11.45 1.37 1.49
N LYS A 77 -12.31 0.37 1.28
CA LYS A 77 -13.26 -0.03 2.31
C LYS A 77 -12.52 -0.77 3.42
N TYR A 78 -12.99 -0.62 4.66
CA TYR A 78 -12.29 -1.14 5.84
C TYR A 78 -12.08 -2.66 5.76
N GLU A 79 -13.02 -3.40 5.17
CA GLU A 79 -12.97 -4.84 4.96
C GLU A 79 -11.93 -5.29 3.93
N ASN A 80 -11.47 -4.38 3.06
CA ASN A 80 -10.50 -4.65 2.00
C ASN A 80 -9.10 -4.04 2.30
N MET A 81 -8.94 -3.39 3.45
CA MET A 81 -7.66 -2.91 3.94
C MET A 81 -7.04 -3.94 4.88
N TYR A 82 -5.80 -4.33 4.62
CA TYR A 82 -5.09 -5.32 5.42
C TYR A 82 -4.05 -4.66 6.33
N LEU A 83 -4.11 -4.97 7.64
CA LEU A 83 -3.06 -4.60 8.58
C LEU A 83 -1.91 -5.60 8.47
N ALA A 84 -0.84 -5.21 7.76
CA ALA A 84 0.31 -6.07 7.51
C ALA A 84 1.34 -6.06 8.64
N GLY A 85 1.37 -5.00 9.44
CA GLY A 85 2.31 -4.93 10.56
C GLY A 85 2.06 -3.75 11.49
N ILE A 86 2.55 -3.90 12.73
CA ILE A 86 2.61 -2.84 13.72
C ILE A 86 4.07 -2.69 14.15
N MET A 87 4.60 -1.48 14.02
CA MET A 87 5.93 -1.13 14.52
C MET A 87 5.77 -0.53 15.92
N PRO A 88 6.27 -1.23 16.96
CA PRO A 88 6.11 -0.76 18.32
C PRO A 88 6.92 0.52 18.54
N GLY A 89 6.38 1.42 19.37
CA GLY A 89 7.05 2.63 19.78
C GLY A 89 8.27 2.40 20.67
N PRO A 90 8.91 3.48 21.15
CA PRO A 90 8.21 4.70 21.57
C PRO A 90 8.24 5.86 20.57
N GLN A 91 9.09 5.80 19.54
CA GLN A 91 9.33 6.88 18.59
C GLN A 91 9.32 6.33 17.16
N GLU A 92 9.05 7.21 16.21
CA GLU A 92 9.18 6.93 14.79
C GLU A 92 10.65 6.65 14.45
N PRO A 93 10.94 5.63 13.61
CA PRO A 93 12.28 5.43 13.07
C PRO A 93 12.67 6.61 12.17
N LYS A 94 13.96 6.90 12.09
CA LYS A 94 14.46 7.96 11.21
C LYS A 94 14.27 7.55 9.75
N PRO A 95 14.10 8.49 8.80
CA PRO A 95 13.86 8.16 7.39
C PRO A 95 14.85 7.13 6.81
N HIS A 96 16.16 7.33 7.04
CA HIS A 96 17.19 6.41 6.55
C HIS A 96 17.13 4.99 7.14
N GLU A 97 16.47 4.79 8.29
CA GLU A 97 16.25 3.47 8.88
C GLU A 97 15.13 2.73 8.16
N LEU A 98 14.21 3.45 7.51
CA LEU A 98 13.11 2.89 6.72
C LEU A 98 13.47 2.72 5.24
N ASP A 99 14.23 3.65 4.67
CA ASP A 99 14.58 3.67 3.24
C ASP A 99 15.28 2.39 2.76
N HIS A 100 15.92 1.63 3.65
CA HIS A 100 16.52 0.35 3.27
C HIS A 100 15.49 -0.76 2.99
N PHE A 101 14.27 -0.61 3.52
CA PHE A 101 13.22 -1.63 3.47
C PHE A 101 12.15 -1.35 2.40
N LEU A 102 12.17 -0.17 1.76
CA LEU A 102 11.22 0.30 0.74
C LEU A 102 11.94 0.59 -0.57
#